data_AF-C6WBM3-F1
#
_entry.id   AF-C6WBM3-F1
#
_cell.length_a   1.000
_cell.length_b   1.000
_cell.length_c   1.000
_cell.angle_alpha   90.00
_cell.angle_beta   90.00
_cell.angle_gamma   90.00
#
_symmetry.space_group_name_H-M   'P 1'
#
loop_
_entity.id
_entity.type
_entity.pdbx_description
1 polymer ?
#
loop_
_entity_poly.entity_id
_entity_poly.type
_entity_poly.pdbx_seq_one_letter_code
_entity_poly.pdbx_strand_id
1 'polypeptide(L)'
;MPEWFTGLTVAEILTGVGGLVAVVALFRRVWRSVRPVWKGVREFLEDWRGEEGRPGVPERPGVMARLATIEADSAEAKARLEQQAAALVAIDHELHPNSGSSLRDQVDRVAKHVGVQPPK
;
A
#
# COMPACT_ATOMS: atom_id res chain seq x y z
N MET A 1 -45.08 -46.22 -22.36
CA MET A 1 -44.20 -45.03 -22.33
C MET A 1 -45.01 -43.88 -21.75
N PRO A 2 -44.40 -42.90 -21.07
CA PRO A 2 -45.16 -41.77 -20.52
C PRO A 2 -45.89 -41.00 -21.63
N GLU A 3 -47.15 -40.62 -21.42
CA GLU A 3 -48.03 -39.94 -22.40
C GLU A 3 -47.49 -38.58 -22.90
N TRP A 4 -46.54 -37.98 -22.18
CA TRP A 4 -45.89 -36.74 -22.61
C TRP A 4 -44.83 -36.94 -23.69
N PHE A 5 -44.37 -38.17 -23.91
CA PHE A 5 -43.40 -38.51 -24.97
C PHE A 5 -44.07 -38.80 -26.32
N THR A 6 -45.32 -39.27 -26.30
CA THR A 6 -46.03 -39.70 -27.51
C THR A 6 -46.54 -38.53 -28.36
N GLY A 7 -46.60 -37.31 -27.79
CA GLY A 7 -46.95 -36.08 -28.49
C GLY A 7 -45.75 -35.26 -29.01
N LEU A 8 -44.51 -35.67 -28.73
CA LEU A 8 -43.32 -34.93 -29.16
C LEU A 8 -42.93 -35.33 -30.58
N THR A 9 -42.96 -34.35 -31.47
CA THR A 9 -42.39 -34.51 -32.81
C THR A 9 -40.86 -34.53 -32.73
N VAL A 10 -40.21 -35.22 -33.67
CA VAL A 10 -38.74 -35.24 -33.78
C VAL A 10 -38.19 -33.81 -33.88
N ALA A 11 -38.92 -32.90 -34.52
CA ALA A 11 -38.55 -31.49 -34.64
C ALA A 11 -38.49 -30.77 -33.28
N GLU A 12 -39.48 -30.97 -32.40
CA GLU A 12 -39.50 -30.32 -31.07
C GLU A 12 -38.35 -30.81 -30.17
N ILE A 13 -38.03 -32.10 -30.25
CA ILE A 13 -36.87 -32.66 -29.54
C ILE A 13 -35.58 -32.03 -30.05
N LEU A 14 -35.41 -31.93 -31.37
CA LEU A 14 -34.23 -31.31 -31.99
C LEU A 14 -34.11 -29.83 -31.65
N THR A 15 -35.21 -29.08 -31.63
CA THR A 15 -35.22 -27.66 -31.23
C THR A 15 -34.89 -27.49 -29.75
N GLY A 16 -35.46 -28.32 -28.87
CA GLY A 16 -35.16 -28.29 -27.44
C GLY A 16 -33.69 -28.61 -27.14
N VAL A 17 -33.14 -29.62 -27.81
CA VAL A 17 -31.72 -29.98 -27.70
C VAL A 17 -30.83 -28.87 -28.25
N GLY A 18 -31.16 -28.29 -29.40
CA GLY A 18 -30.42 -27.16 -29.98
C GLY A 18 -30.41 -25.94 -29.08
N GLY A 19 -31.57 -25.60 -28.48
CA GLY A 19 -31.69 -24.52 -27.51
C GLY A 19 -30.86 -24.78 -26.24
N LEU A 20 -30.91 -26.00 -25.69
CA LEU A 20 -30.12 -26.36 -24.53
C LEU A 20 -28.61 -26.28 -24.80
N VAL A 21 -28.16 -26.77 -25.96
CA VAL A 21 -26.76 -26.67 -26.39
C VAL A 21 -26.33 -25.21 -26.51
N ALA A 22 -27.16 -24.34 -27.07
CA ALA A 22 -26.88 -22.91 -27.18
C ALA A 22 -26.73 -22.25 -25.80
N VAL A 23 -27.62 -22.56 -24.85
CA VAL A 23 -27.56 -22.05 -23.47
C VAL A 23 -26.30 -22.52 -22.76
N VAL A 24 -25.97 -23.82 -22.84
CA VAL A 24 -24.75 -24.38 -22.24
C VAL A 24 -23.50 -23.76 -22.86
N ALA A 25 -23.47 -23.55 -24.17
CA ALA A 25 -22.36 -22.91 -24.86
C ALA A 25 -22.17 -21.45 -24.40
N LEU A 26 -23.26 -20.70 -24.26
CA LEU A 26 -23.24 -19.33 -23.75
C LEU A 26 -22.75 -19.29 -22.30
N PHE A 27 -23.31 -20.14 -21.44
CA PHE A 27 -22.89 -20.24 -20.04
C PHE A 27 -21.41 -20.59 -19.94
N ARG A 28 -20.93 -21.56 -20.72
CA ARG A 28 -19.52 -21.95 -20.74
C ARG A 28 -18.63 -20.79 -21.19
N ARG A 29 -19.08 -19.99 -22.17
CA ARG A 29 -18.34 -18.81 -22.64
C ARG A 29 -18.25 -17.74 -21.56
N VAL A 30 -19.36 -17.42 -20.90
CA VAL A 30 -19.40 -16.47 -19.78
C VAL A 30 -18.53 -16.97 -18.63
N TRP A 31 -18.67 -18.25 -18.25
CA TRP A 31 -17.89 -18.85 -17.18
C TRP A 31 -16.39 -18.81 -17.44
N ARG A 32 -15.94 -19.06 -18.68
CA ARG A 32 -14.52 -18.96 -19.04
C ARG A 32 -13.98 -17.54 -18.90
N SER A 33 -14.79 -16.51 -19.17
CA SER A 33 -14.40 -15.11 -18.98
C SER A 33 -14.40 -14.69 -17.51
N VAL A 34 -15.35 -15.21 -16.73
CA VAL A 34 -15.58 -14.83 -15.33
C VAL A 34 -14.59 -15.54 -14.38
N ARG A 35 -14.24 -16.79 -14.67
CA ARG A 35 -13.32 -17.61 -13.85
C ARG A 35 -11.97 -16.95 -13.53
N PRO A 36 -11.21 -16.34 -14.46
CA PRO A 36 -9.93 -15.71 -14.12
C PRO A 36 -10.10 -14.49 -13.21
N VAL A 37 -11.16 -13.71 -13.39
CA VAL A 37 -11.47 -12.56 -12.54
C VAL A 37 -11.74 -13.01 -11.10
N TRP A 38 -12.54 -14.07 -10.92
CA TRP A 38 -12.78 -14.65 -9.59
C TRP A 38 -11.51 -15.15 -8.92
N LYS A 39 -10.58 -15.72 -9.69
CA LYS A 39 -9.28 -16.14 -9.15
C LYS A 39 -8.49 -14.94 -8.62
N GLY A 40 -8.41 -13.86 -9.40
CA GLY A 40 -7.71 -12.64 -8.99
C GLY A 40 -8.35 -11.97 -7.77
N VAL A 41 -9.68 -11.92 -7.71
CA VAL A 41 -10.39 -11.39 -6.52
C VAL A 41 -10.07 -12.21 -5.27
N ARG A 42 -10.01 -13.54 -5.38
CA ARG A 42 -9.64 -14.38 -4.26
C ARG A 42 -8.21 -14.12 -3.78
N GLU A 43 -7.26 -14.05 -4.71
CA GLU A 43 -5.85 -13.74 -4.40
C GLU A 43 -5.71 -12.36 -3.75
N PHE A 44 -6.45 -11.36 -4.24
CA PHE A 44 -6.50 -10.03 -3.64
C PHE A 44 -7.08 -10.06 -2.21
N LEU A 45 -8.16 -10.81 -1.97
CA LEU A 45 -8.74 -10.95 -0.64
C LEU A 45 -7.83 -11.73 0.32
N GLU A 46 -7.02 -12.65 -0.19
CA GLU A 46 -5.99 -13.35 0.58
C GLU A 46 -4.86 -12.38 0.97
N ASP A 47 -4.36 -11.55 0.05
CA ASP A 47 -3.35 -10.52 0.35
C ASP A 47 -3.88 -9.43 1.30
N TRP A 48 -5.14 -9.01 1.12
CA TRP A 48 -5.77 -8.01 1.97
C TRP A 48 -5.92 -8.46 3.43
N ARG A 49 -6.31 -9.73 3.63
CA ARG A 49 -6.47 -10.33 4.97
C ARG A 49 -5.15 -10.81 5.57
N GLY A 50 -4.21 -11.21 4.73
CA GLY A 50 -3.00 -11.91 5.14
C GLY A 50 -3.21 -13.43 5.21
N GLU A 51 -2.10 -14.15 5.39
CA GLU A 51 -2.09 -15.59 5.60
C GLU A 51 -1.55 -15.91 7.00
N GLU A 52 -2.34 -16.65 7.79
CA GLU A 52 -1.91 -17.14 9.10
C GLU A 52 -0.65 -18.02 8.99
N GLY A 53 0.25 -17.88 9.96
CA GLY A 53 1.46 -18.68 10.05
C GLY A 53 1.14 -20.18 10.16
N ARG A 54 1.90 -21.01 9.45
CA ARG A 54 1.80 -22.47 9.52
C ARG A 54 3.10 -23.05 10.09
N PRO A 55 3.12 -24.28 10.63
CA PRO A 55 4.34 -24.85 11.18
C PRO A 55 5.52 -24.78 10.19
N GLY A 56 6.56 -24.03 10.54
CA GLY A 56 7.74 -23.81 9.68
C GLY A 56 7.63 -22.68 8.64
N VAL A 57 6.50 -21.99 8.53
CA VAL A 57 6.30 -20.85 7.61
C VAL A 57 5.77 -19.63 8.37
N PRO A 58 6.50 -18.50 8.37
CA PRO A 58 6.06 -17.30 9.07
C PRO A 58 4.76 -16.76 8.47
N GLU A 59 3.98 -16.10 9.32
CA GLU A 59 2.77 -15.39 8.91
C GLU A 59 3.07 -14.35 7.81
N ARG A 60 2.16 -14.20 6.86
CA ARG A 60 2.20 -13.11 5.88
C ARG A 60 1.20 -12.05 6.31
N PRO A 61 1.66 -10.89 6.81
CA PRO A 61 0.77 -9.86 7.32
C PRO A 61 -0.07 -9.27 6.17
N GLY A 62 -1.37 -9.12 6.43
CA GLY A 62 -2.29 -8.48 5.50
C GLY A 62 -2.00 -6.99 5.30
N VAL A 63 -2.61 -6.42 4.27
CA VAL A 63 -2.42 -5.00 3.89
C VAL A 63 -2.68 -4.04 5.04
N MET A 64 -3.76 -4.24 5.82
CA MET A 64 -4.10 -3.34 6.93
C MET A 64 -3.05 -3.35 8.05
N ALA A 65 -2.46 -4.52 8.34
CA ALA A 65 -1.39 -4.62 9.33
C ALA A 65 -0.13 -3.90 8.84
N ARG A 66 0.23 -4.07 7.56
CA ARG A 66 1.37 -3.38 6.94
C ARG A 66 1.15 -1.86 6.89
N LEU A 67 -0.07 -1.40 6.59
CA LEU A 67 -0.41 0.02 6.60
C LEU A 67 -0.27 0.62 8.00
N ALA A 68 -0.71 -0.07 9.05
CA ALA A 68 -0.54 0.39 10.42
C ALA A 68 0.94 0.56 10.79
N THR A 69 1.82 -0.36 10.37
CA THR A 69 3.27 -0.22 10.54
C THR A 69 3.81 1.01 9.80
N ILE A 70 3.43 1.20 8.53
CA ILE A 70 3.88 2.34 7.72
C ILE A 70 3.40 3.67 8.33
N GLU A 71 2.17 3.72 8.84
CA GLU A 71 1.62 4.90 9.50
C GLU A 71 2.39 5.23 10.79
N ALA A 72 2.72 4.22 11.60
CA ALA A 72 3.53 4.37 12.80
C ALA A 72 4.95 4.87 12.46
N ASP A 73 5.62 4.24 11.50
CA ASP A 73 6.95 4.62 11.04
C ASP A 73 6.94 6.06 10.48
N SER A 74 5.88 6.43 9.76
CA SER A 74 5.70 7.78 9.22
C SER A 74 5.49 8.81 10.32
N ALA A 75 4.74 8.47 11.37
CA ALA A 75 4.54 9.35 12.52
C ALA A 75 5.85 9.57 13.29
N GLU A 76 6.62 8.50 13.50
CA GLU A 76 7.93 8.60 14.15
C GLU A 76 8.91 9.42 13.31
N ALA A 77 8.97 9.18 11.99
CA ALA A 77 9.82 9.94 11.08
C ALA A 77 9.50 11.45 11.12
N LYS A 78 8.22 11.81 11.14
CA LYS A 78 7.79 13.21 11.28
C LYS A 78 8.25 13.83 12.59
N ALA A 79 8.08 13.13 13.72
CA ALA A 79 8.51 13.62 15.02
C ALA A 79 10.04 13.86 15.07
N ARG A 80 10.83 12.97 14.47
CA ARG A 80 12.29 13.14 14.36
C ARG A 80 12.65 14.36 13.52
N LEU A 81 11.96 14.58 12.40
CA LEU A 81 12.18 15.75 11.54
C LEU A 81 11.86 17.06 12.25
N GLU A 82 10.79 17.12 13.02
CA GLU A 82 10.44 18.32 13.80
C GLU A 82 11.50 18.64 14.87
N GLN A 83 12.00 17.61 15.57
CA GLN A 83 13.09 17.78 16.53
C GLN A 83 14.38 18.27 15.86
N GLN A 84 14.72 17.71 14.69
CA GLN A 84 15.87 18.15 13.90
C GLN A 84 15.70 19.60 13.43
N ALA A 85 14.51 19.98 12.96
CA ALA A 85 14.23 21.36 12.56
C ALA A 85 14.43 22.33 13.73
N ALA A 86 13.93 22.00 14.92
CA ALA A 86 14.14 22.81 16.12
C ALA A 86 15.63 22.93 16.50
N ALA A 87 16.39 21.83 16.42
CA ALA A 87 17.83 21.84 16.67
C ALA A 87 18.58 22.70 15.65
N LEU A 88 18.21 22.61 14.38
CA LEU A 88 18.81 23.43 13.32
C LEU A 88 18.54 24.91 13.53
N VAL A 89 17.33 25.29 13.94
CA VAL A 89 17.00 26.69 14.29
C VAL A 89 17.86 27.18 15.45
N ALA A 90 18.07 26.36 16.49
CA ALA A 90 18.93 26.73 17.61
C ALA A 90 20.40 26.89 17.17
N ILE A 91 20.91 26.00 16.32
CA ILE A 91 22.26 26.10 15.77
C ILE A 91 22.40 27.35 14.89
N ASP A 92 21.41 27.61 14.03
CA ASP A 92 21.39 28.78 13.16
C ASP A 92 21.46 30.08 13.98
N HIS A 93 20.76 30.13 15.12
CA HIS A 93 20.85 31.23 16.07
C HIS A 93 22.26 31.36 16.69
N GLU A 94 23.01 30.29 16.91
CA GLU A 94 24.38 30.39 17.43
C GLU A 94 25.41 30.83 16.37
N LEU A 95 25.14 30.54 15.09
CA LEU A 95 26.05 30.80 13.98
C LEU A 95 25.92 32.20 13.37
N HIS A 96 24.94 33.00 13.79
CA HIS A 96 24.76 34.39 13.38
C HIS A 96 25.09 35.37 14.51
N PRO A 97 25.51 36.62 14.19
CA PRO A 97 25.63 37.67 15.20
C PRO A 97 24.27 37.91 15.86
N ASN A 98 24.20 37.76 17.18
CA ASN A 98 22.95 37.83 17.93
C ASN A 98 23.15 38.65 19.21
N SER A 99 23.21 39.97 19.03
CA SER A 99 23.28 40.96 20.11
C SER A 99 24.41 40.73 21.14
N GLY A 100 25.46 39.99 20.77
CA GLY A 100 26.61 39.72 21.62
C GLY A 100 26.53 38.44 22.45
N SER A 101 25.40 37.72 22.45
CA SER A 101 25.22 36.52 23.28
C SER A 101 25.61 35.21 22.60
N SER A 102 25.61 35.15 21.26
CA SER A 102 25.91 33.91 20.54
C SER A 102 27.36 33.46 20.68
N LEU A 103 27.59 32.17 20.44
CA LEU A 103 28.93 31.59 20.37
C LEU A 103 29.79 32.30 19.32
N ARG A 104 29.22 32.67 18.16
CA ARG A 104 29.93 33.45 17.14
C ARG A 104 30.39 34.80 17.67
N ASP A 105 29.51 35.54 18.34
CA ASP A 105 29.86 36.85 18.92
C ASP A 105 30.94 36.73 20.01
N GLN A 106 30.91 35.64 20.79
CA GLN A 106 31.93 35.34 21.78
C GLN A 106 33.28 35.05 21.11
N VAL A 107 33.29 34.24 20.04
CA VAL A 107 34.49 33.94 19.25
C VAL A 107 35.05 35.21 18.60
N ASP A 108 34.22 36.05 17.99
CA ASP A 108 34.64 37.30 17.36
C ASP A 108 35.26 38.27 18.38
N ARG A 109 34.74 38.32 19.60
CA ARG A 109 35.35 39.08 20.70
C ARG A 109 36.72 38.55 21.07
N VAL A 110 36.87 37.24 21.22
CA VAL A 110 38.17 36.63 21.55
C VAL A 110 39.17 36.87 20.42
N ALA A 111 38.78 36.64 19.16
CA ALA A 111 39.63 36.86 17.98
C ALA A 111 40.19 38.29 17.92
N LYS A 112 39.35 39.30 18.22
CA LYS A 112 39.79 40.70 18.33
C LYS A 112 40.82 40.90 19.45
N HIS A 113 40.66 40.26 20.60
CA HIS A 113 41.61 40.38 21.72
C HIS A 113 42.96 39.74 21.42
N VAL A 114 43.00 38.63 20.67
CA VAL A 114 44.25 37.97 20.27
C VAL A 114 44.83 38.48 18.95
N GLY A 115 44.24 39.52 18.35
CA GLY A 115 44.75 40.17 17.14
C GLY A 115 44.54 39.37 15.84
N VAL A 116 43.66 38.36 15.85
CA VAL A 116 43.31 37.58 14.65
C VAL A 116 42.23 38.32 13.88
N GLN A 117 42.55 38.77 12.66
CA GLN A 117 41.56 39.40 11.77
C GLN A 117 40.77 38.34 11.00
N PRO A 118 39.47 38.55 10.77
CA PRO A 118 38.67 37.64 9.95
C PRO A 118 39.18 37.61 8.50
N PRO A 119 39.06 36.47 7.80
CA PRO A 119 39.37 36.40 6.38
C PRO A 119 38.47 37.36 5.59
N LYS A 120 39.05 38.05 4.61
CA LYS A 120 38.33 38.94 3.68
C LYS A 120 37.38 38.17 2.78
#